data_AF-A0A959P7I8-F1
#
_entry.id   AF-A0A959P7I8-F1
#
_cell.length_a   1.000
_cell.length_b   1.000
_cell.length_c   1.000
_cell.angle_alpha   90.00
_cell.angle_beta   90.00
_cell.angle_gamma   90.00
#
_symmetry.space_group_name_H-M   'P 1'
#
loop_
_entity.id
_entity.type
_entity.pdbx_description
1 polymer ?
#
loop_
_entity_poly.entity_id
_entity_poly.type
_entity_poly.pdbx_seq_one_letter_code
_entity_poly.pdbx_strand_id
1 'polypeptide(L)'
;MYITITAQKLGGDYSQSSADFAEYLEKENQGLEQEDVEHFFNQYGDEIEAKDVVKEIDGNAAKLKKKEPKFYSITVSPSKYELRKLQNNSEDLKKYTRVIMNDYATSFNREINGKPI
;
A
#
# COMPACT_ATOMS: atom_id res chain seq x y z
N MET A 1 1.74 0.82 -18.93
CA MET A 1 1.31 0.83 -17.52
C MET A 1 -0.19 1.08 -17.39
N TYR A 2 -0.82 0.46 -16.38
CA TYR A 2 -2.20 0.73 -15.95
C TYR A 2 -2.20 1.13 -14.47
N ILE A 3 -2.98 2.14 -14.09
CA ILE A 3 -3.08 2.64 -12.71
C ILE A 3 -4.55 2.81 -12.34
N THR A 4 -4.94 2.33 -11.16
CA THR A 4 -6.27 2.55 -10.59
C THR A 4 -6.18 3.12 -9.19
N ILE A 5 -7.19 3.92 -8.84
CA ILE A 5 -7.39 4.43 -7.49
C ILE A 5 -8.79 4.00 -7.07
N THR A 6 -8.89 3.25 -5.98
CA THR A 6 -10.15 2.67 -5.51
C THR A 6 -10.40 3.09 -4.07
N ALA A 7 -11.55 3.70 -3.83
CA ALA A 7 -12.05 3.92 -2.47
C ALA A 7 -12.42 2.57 -1.85
N GLN A 8 -11.81 2.24 -0.71
CA GLN A 8 -11.97 0.92 -0.11
C GLN A 8 -13.31 0.84 0.63
N LYS A 9 -14.16 -0.09 0.20
CA LYS A 9 -15.52 -0.30 0.70
C LYS A 9 -15.81 -1.78 0.89
N LEU A 10 -16.65 -2.09 1.88
CA LEU A 10 -17.15 -3.45 2.10
C LEU A 10 -18.69 -3.42 1.90
N GLY A 11 -19.16 -3.86 0.74
CA GLY A 11 -20.58 -3.80 0.39
C GLY A 11 -21.09 -2.37 0.15
N GLY A 12 -22.16 -1.98 0.88
CA GLY A 12 -22.82 -0.68 0.75
C GLY A 12 -22.17 0.45 1.57
N ASP A 13 -21.30 0.12 2.52
CA ASP A 13 -20.63 1.07 3.42
C ASP A 13 -19.10 1.03 3.23
N TYR A 14 -18.41 2.10 3.64
CA TYR A 14 -16.95 2.14 3.63
C TYR A 14 -16.38 1.30 4.77
N SER A 15 -15.35 0.50 4.48
CA SER A 15 -14.65 -0.22 5.54
C SER A 15 -14.09 0.78 6.55
N GLN A 16 -14.33 0.54 7.83
CA GLN A 16 -13.83 1.42 8.89
C GLN A 16 -12.40 1.09 9.29
N SER A 17 -11.84 0.01 8.75
CA SER A 17 -10.49 -0.49 9.03
C SER A 17 -9.82 -0.99 7.74
N SER A 18 -8.49 -0.93 7.67
CA SER A 18 -7.72 -1.61 6.64
C SER A 18 -7.45 -3.09 6.92
N ALA A 19 -7.96 -3.65 8.03
CA ALA A 19 -7.74 -5.05 8.43
C ALA A 19 -8.09 -6.06 7.34
N ASP A 20 -9.30 -6.01 6.80
CA ASP A 20 -9.74 -6.95 5.75
C ASP A 20 -8.86 -6.87 4.49
N PHE A 21 -8.36 -5.66 4.18
CA PHE A 21 -7.50 -5.45 3.03
C PHE A 21 -6.08 -5.98 3.27
N ALA A 22 -5.53 -5.73 4.46
CA ALA A 22 -4.23 -6.28 4.86
C ALA A 22 -4.29 -7.82 4.91
N GLU A 23 -5.35 -8.40 5.47
CA GLU A 23 -5.57 -9.85 5.49
C GLU A 23 -5.71 -10.43 4.08
N TYR A 24 -6.40 -9.72 3.18
CA TYR A 24 -6.48 -10.13 1.79
C TYR A 24 -5.10 -10.21 1.11
N LEU A 25 -4.23 -9.22 1.33
CA LEU A 25 -2.88 -9.21 0.76
C LEU A 25 -1.98 -10.29 1.39
N GLU A 26 -2.13 -10.56 2.69
CA GLU A 26 -1.42 -11.64 3.39
C GLU A 26 -1.74 -13.05 2.84
N LYS A 27 -2.80 -13.19 2.04
CA LYS A 27 -3.07 -14.47 1.34
C LYS A 27 -1.95 -14.87 0.39
N GLU A 28 -1.18 -13.90 -0.13
CA GLU A 28 -0.03 -14.20 -0.99
C GLU A 28 1.11 -14.92 -0.23
N ASN A 29 1.16 -14.80 1.11
CA ASN A 29 2.12 -15.50 1.95
C ASN A 29 1.63 -16.88 2.43
N GLN A 30 0.40 -17.28 2.11
CA GLN A 30 -0.16 -18.54 2.60
C GLN A 30 0.52 -19.76 1.96
N GLY A 31 1.11 -20.60 2.79
CA GLY A 31 1.77 -21.84 2.36
C GLY A 31 3.20 -21.64 1.86
N LEU A 32 3.77 -20.44 2.03
CA LEU A 32 5.20 -20.20 1.84
C LEU A 32 5.99 -20.62 3.09
N GLU A 33 7.24 -21.02 2.87
CA GLU A 33 8.19 -21.23 3.96
C GLU A 33 8.62 -19.88 4.55
N GLN A 34 9.10 -19.87 5.79
CA GLN A 34 9.43 -18.63 6.49
C GLN A 34 10.45 -17.74 5.75
N GLU A 35 11.34 -18.35 4.97
CA GLU A 35 12.37 -17.64 4.17
C GLU A 35 11.80 -16.99 2.89
N ASP A 36 10.63 -17.44 2.42
CA ASP A 36 9.97 -16.97 1.20
C ASP A 36 8.81 -15.99 1.49
N VAL A 37 8.44 -15.81 2.77
CA VAL A 37 7.43 -14.85 3.20
C VAL A 37 7.88 -13.43 2.89
N GLU A 38 7.02 -12.66 2.22
CA GLU A 38 7.27 -11.27 1.89
C GLU A 38 6.50 -10.35 2.84
N HIS A 39 7.22 -9.50 3.57
CA HIS A 39 6.63 -8.55 4.50
C HIS A 39 6.14 -7.28 3.78
N PHE A 40 5.24 -6.54 4.43
CA PHE A 40 4.92 -5.19 3.95
C PHE A 40 6.12 -4.27 4.08
N PHE A 41 6.19 -3.26 3.23
CA PHE A 41 7.26 -2.28 3.24
C PHE A 41 6.70 -0.86 3.12
N ASN A 42 7.52 0.11 3.54
CA ASN A 42 7.27 1.52 3.33
C ASN A 42 8.59 2.23 2.98
N GLN A 43 8.64 3.55 3.13
CA GLN A 43 9.83 4.36 2.85
C GLN A 43 11.01 4.08 3.81
N TYR A 44 10.75 3.52 4.99
CA TYR A 44 11.68 3.44 6.11
C TYR A 44 12.03 2.01 6.52
N GLY A 45 11.28 1.01 6.07
CA GLY A 45 11.54 -0.40 6.38
C GLY A 45 10.86 -1.36 5.42
N ASP A 46 11.34 -2.60 5.43
CA ASP A 46 10.94 -3.68 4.50
C ASP A 46 10.28 -4.85 5.25
N GLU A 47 10.30 -4.85 6.58
CA GLU A 47 9.82 -5.93 7.45
C GLU A 47 8.69 -5.42 8.35
N ILE A 48 7.57 -5.03 7.72
CA ILE A 48 6.40 -4.50 8.43
C ILE A 48 5.33 -5.59 8.50
N GLU A 49 4.87 -5.87 9.71
CA GLU A 49 3.79 -6.83 9.96
C GLU A 49 2.42 -6.24 9.59
N ALA A 50 1.50 -7.10 9.13
CA ALA A 50 0.13 -6.70 8.81
C ALA A 50 -0.56 -5.93 9.94
N LYS A 51 -0.35 -6.33 11.20
CA LYS A 51 -0.93 -5.67 12.38
C LYS A 51 -0.48 -4.21 12.51
N ASP A 52 0.78 -3.92 12.14
CA ASP A 52 1.36 -2.59 12.23
C ASP A 52 0.87 -1.72 11.07
N VAL A 53 0.72 -2.30 9.87
CA VAL A 53 0.04 -1.64 8.74
C VAL A 53 -1.38 -1.19 9.13
N VAL A 54 -2.17 -2.09 9.72
CA VAL A 54 -3.55 -1.79 10.14
C VAL A 54 -3.56 -0.69 11.20
N LYS A 55 -2.73 -0.82 12.22
CA LYS A 55 -2.65 0.16 13.31
C LYS A 55 -2.32 1.57 12.80
N GLU A 56 -1.31 1.69 11.94
CA GLU A 56 -0.86 2.99 11.43
C GLU A 56 -1.87 3.62 10.45
N ILE A 57 -2.48 2.83 9.56
CA ILE A 57 -3.49 3.33 8.61
C ILE A 57 -4.77 3.75 9.35
N ASP A 58 -5.29 2.89 10.24
CA ASP A 58 -6.53 3.18 10.98
C ASP A 58 -6.35 4.38 11.94
N GLY A 59 -5.14 4.54 12.50
CA GLY A 59 -4.78 5.70 13.33
C GLY A 59 -4.92 7.04 12.61
N ASN A 60 -4.74 7.08 11.28
CA ASN A 60 -4.87 8.30 10.48
C ASN A 60 -6.32 8.74 10.25
N ALA A 61 -7.30 7.86 10.52
CA ALA A 61 -8.70 8.07 10.18
C ALA A 61 -9.56 8.70 11.29
N ALA A 62 -8.95 9.13 12.41
CA ALA A 62 -9.66 9.57 13.62
C ALA A 62 -10.68 10.71 13.41
N LYS A 63 -10.51 11.54 12.36
CA LYS A 63 -11.40 12.66 12.05
C LYS A 63 -12.42 12.37 10.94
N LEU A 64 -12.36 11.19 10.32
CA LEU A 64 -13.23 10.85 9.19
C LEU A 64 -14.57 10.31 9.68
N LYS A 65 -15.67 10.68 9.02
CA LYS A 65 -17.00 10.14 9.30
C LYS A 65 -17.14 8.71 8.79
N LYS A 66 -18.17 7.98 9.24
CA LYS A 66 -18.44 6.60 8.80
C LYS A 66 -18.78 6.48 7.31
N LYS A 67 -19.36 7.54 6.73
CA LYS A 67 -19.77 7.61 5.32
C LYS A 67 -18.66 8.10 4.38
N GLU A 68 -17.47 8.31 4.90
CA GLU A 68 -16.31 8.72 4.11
C GLU A 68 -15.34 7.54 3.99
N PRO A 69 -14.68 7.37 2.84
CA PRO A 69 -13.64 6.36 2.69
C PRO A 69 -12.51 6.64 3.67
N LYS A 70 -12.08 5.61 4.40
CA LYS A 70 -10.98 5.72 5.38
C LYS A 70 -9.62 5.72 4.73
N PHE A 71 -9.49 4.95 3.66
CA PHE A 71 -8.29 4.88 2.85
C PHE A 71 -8.65 4.55 1.40
N TYR A 72 -7.69 4.81 0.52
CA TYR A 72 -7.76 4.48 -0.90
C TYR A 72 -6.62 3.52 -1.21
N SER A 73 -6.87 2.57 -2.10
CA SER A 73 -5.79 1.75 -2.67
C SER A 73 -5.41 2.31 -4.04
N ILE A 74 -4.11 2.43 -4.28
CA ILE A 74 -3.57 2.69 -5.61
C ILE A 74 -2.95 1.39 -6.12
N THR A 75 -3.43 0.88 -7.24
CA THR A 75 -2.84 -0.30 -7.89
C THR A 75 -2.09 0.15 -9.12
N VAL A 76 -0.82 -0.23 -9.21
CA VAL A 76 0.06 0.09 -10.33
C VAL A 76 0.44 -1.22 -11.00
N SER A 77 0.10 -1.35 -12.28
CA SER A 77 0.39 -2.53 -13.08
C SER A 77 1.33 -2.16 -14.23
N PRO A 78 2.64 -2.38 -14.07
CA PRO A 78 3.60 -2.23 -15.16
C PRO A 78 3.23 -3.13 -16.33
N SER A 79 3.45 -2.65 -17.55
CA SER A 79 3.28 -3.43 -18.77
C SER A 79 4.31 -4.55 -18.87
N LYS A 80 4.04 -5.55 -19.72
CA LYS A 80 5.02 -6.60 -20.04
C LYS A 80 6.36 -6.05 -20.53
N TYR A 81 6.36 -4.90 -21.21
CA TYR A 81 7.60 -4.25 -21.65
C TYR A 81 8.39 -3.68 -20.47
N GLU A 82 7.72 -2.98 -19.55
CA GLU A 82 8.34 -2.40 -18.36
C GLU A 82 8.90 -3.49 -17.43
N LEU A 83 8.15 -4.57 -17.22
CA LEU A 83 8.60 -5.72 -16.41
C LEU A 83 9.85 -6.40 -16.98
N ARG A 84 10.00 -6.47 -18.32
CA ARG A 84 11.19 -7.05 -18.96
C ARG A 84 12.47 -6.23 -18.75
N LYS A 85 12.36 -5.00 -18.26
CA LYS A 85 13.50 -4.13 -17.98
C LYS A 85 14.04 -4.29 -16.56
N LEU A 86 13.32 -4.99 -15.69
CA LEU A 86 13.73 -5.26 -14.33
C LEU A 86 14.80 -6.35 -14.31
N GLN A 87 15.82 -6.19 -13.48
CA GLN A 87 16.91 -7.17 -13.30
C GLN A 87 16.67 -8.01 -12.05
N ASN A 88 16.21 -7.39 -10.97
CA ASN A 88 15.79 -8.06 -9.74
C ASN A 88 14.33 -7.68 -9.47
N ASN A 89 13.39 -8.51 -9.93
CA ASN A 89 11.96 -8.16 -9.95
C ASN A 89 11.44 -7.69 -8.58
N SER A 90 11.77 -8.36 -7.47
CA SER A 90 11.27 -7.96 -6.14
C SER A 90 11.85 -6.61 -5.72
N GLU A 91 13.17 -6.48 -5.70
CA GLU A 91 13.86 -5.27 -5.24
C GLU A 91 13.54 -4.06 -6.14
N ASP A 92 13.55 -4.25 -7.46
CA ASP A 92 13.26 -3.19 -8.41
C ASP A 92 11.80 -2.71 -8.30
N LEU A 93 10.84 -3.62 -8.06
CA LEU A 93 9.44 -3.26 -7.86
C LEU A 93 9.23 -2.54 -6.53
N LYS A 94 9.89 -2.95 -5.44
CA LYS A 94 9.84 -2.22 -4.15
C LYS A 94 10.40 -0.81 -4.30
N LYS A 95 11.57 -0.67 -4.95
CA LYS A 95 12.20 0.63 -5.22
C LYS A 95 11.31 1.51 -6.09
N TYR A 96 10.74 0.97 -7.15
CA TYR A 96 9.80 1.68 -8.01
C TYR A 96 8.56 2.15 -7.23
N THR A 97 7.99 1.28 -6.39
CA THR A 97 6.83 1.61 -5.55
C THR A 97 7.15 2.74 -4.57
N ARG A 98 8.34 2.76 -3.96
CA ARG A 98 8.79 3.86 -3.08
C ARG A 98 8.87 5.20 -3.82
N VAL A 99 9.33 5.21 -5.07
CA VAL A 99 9.32 6.44 -5.90
C VAL A 99 7.89 6.92 -6.11
N ILE A 100 6.96 6.02 -6.44
CA ILE A 100 5.54 6.37 -6.58
C ILE A 100 4.95 6.93 -5.28
N MET A 101 5.29 6.36 -4.13
CA MET A 101 4.83 6.87 -2.82
C MET A 101 5.31 8.31 -2.59
N ASN A 102 6.55 8.64 -2.97
CA ASN A 102 7.08 10.00 -2.88
C ASN A 102 6.38 10.97 -3.85
N ASP A 103 6.17 10.56 -5.10
CA ASP A 103 5.46 11.36 -6.10
C ASP A 103 4.00 11.62 -5.68
N TYR A 104 3.35 10.60 -5.12
CA TYR A 104 2.02 10.71 -4.54
C TYR A 104 1.99 11.73 -3.40
N ALA A 105 2.89 11.63 -2.41
CA ALA A 105 2.94 12.55 -1.28
C ALA A 105 3.18 14.01 -1.72
N THR A 106 4.13 14.20 -2.64
CA THR A 106 4.49 15.52 -3.19
C THR A 106 3.30 16.22 -3.85
N SER A 107 2.40 15.44 -4.47
CA SER A 107 1.19 15.95 -5.11
C SER A 107 0.18 16.61 -4.15
N PHE A 108 0.36 16.44 -2.82
CA PHE A 108 -0.44 17.10 -1.78
C PHE A 108 0.28 18.27 -1.10
N ASN A 109 1.41 18.76 -1.67
CA ASN A 109 2.33 19.69 -1.01
C ASN A 109 2.80 19.17 0.36
N ARG A 110 3.08 17.86 0.44
CA ARG A 110 3.52 17.19 1.66
C ARG A 110 4.73 16.30 1.41
N GLU A 111 5.60 16.21 2.40
CA GLU A 111 6.57 15.13 2.56
C GLU A 111 5.85 13.79 2.81
N ILE A 112 6.55 12.68 2.57
CA ILE A 112 6.00 11.32 2.78
C ILE A 112 5.67 11.02 4.26
N ASN A 113 6.23 11.78 5.20
CA ASN A 113 5.88 11.74 6.63
C ASN A 113 4.67 12.62 7.00
N GLY A 114 4.04 13.28 6.01
CA GLY A 114 2.86 14.14 6.20
C GLY A 114 3.15 15.60 6.55
N LYS A 115 4.42 16.03 6.62
CA LYS A 115 4.78 17.44 6.84
C LYS A 115 4.56 18.28 5.59
N PRO A 116 4.17 19.56 5.68
CA PRO A 116 4.17 20.46 4.53
C PRO A 116 5.58 20.58 3.93
N ILE A 117 5.66 20.69 2.60
CA ILE A 117 6.87 21.07 1.87
C ILE A 117 7.10 22.57 1.99
#